data_AF-A0A520QZV4-F1
#
_entry.id   AF-A0A520QZV4-F1
#
_cell.length_a   1.000
_cell.length_b   1.000
_cell.length_c   1.000
_cell.angle_alpha   90.00
_cell.angle_beta   90.00
_cell.angle_gamma   90.00
#
_symmetry.space_group_name_H-M   'P 1'
#
loop_
_entity.id
_entity.type
_entity.pdbx_description
1 polymer ?
#
loop_
_entity_poly.entity_id
_entity_poly.type
_entity_poly.pdbx_seq_one_letter_code
_entity_poly.pdbx_strand_id
1 'polypeptide(L)'
;MLNKLNKEYMVYSKKIVKIKTGETVFWKSTNPGHNVEFIKNGFPAGVEKFKSKMSKDTQYKFDVPGIYAYWCTPHKGMGMIGFVVVGDDKSNLEAIKSLRYSGKSKKIAAELISQL
;
A
#
# COMPACT_ATOMS: atom_id res chain seq x y z
N MET A 1 -11.06 -1.83 -3.04
CA MET A 1 -10.64 -0.49 -3.53
C MET A 1 -11.90 0.32 -3.75
N LEU A 2 -12.02 1.46 -3.07
CA LEU A 2 -13.31 2.14 -2.91
C LEU A 2 -13.20 3.63 -3.24
N ASN A 3 -14.21 4.15 -3.93
CA ASN A 3 -14.37 5.59 -4.13
C ASN A 3 -14.65 6.32 -2.81
N LYS A 4 -15.39 5.66 -1.90
CA LYS A 4 -15.75 6.17 -0.59
C LYS A 4 -15.86 5.04 0.43
N LEU A 5 -15.38 5.28 1.65
CA LEU A 5 -15.65 4.45 2.82
C LEU A 5 -15.85 5.38 4.02
N ASN A 6 -17.01 5.31 4.66
CA ASN A 6 -17.41 6.24 5.72
C ASN A 6 -17.29 7.71 5.24
N LYS A 7 -16.46 8.53 5.90
CA LYS A 7 -16.19 9.93 5.55
C LYS A 7 -14.93 10.11 4.70
N GLU A 8 -14.30 9.03 4.26
CA GLU A 8 -13.08 9.05 3.46
C GLU A 8 -13.35 8.75 1.99
N TYR A 9 -12.52 9.34 1.12
CA TYR A 9 -12.58 9.19 -0.33
C TYR A 9 -11.28 8.61 -0.87
N MET A 10 -11.37 7.83 -1.94
CA MET A 10 -10.25 7.16 -2.61
C MET A 10 -9.40 6.36 -1.63
N VAL A 11 -9.92 5.21 -1.20
CA VAL A 11 -9.41 4.51 -0.02
C VAL A 11 -9.37 2.99 -0.23
N TYR A 12 -8.32 2.38 0.32
CA TYR A 12 -8.29 0.94 0.55
C TYR A 12 -9.02 0.63 1.86
N SER A 13 -9.90 -0.38 1.85
CA SER A 13 -10.73 -0.71 3.03
C SER A 13 -9.92 -1.05 4.27
N LYS A 14 -8.69 -1.54 4.09
CA LYS A 14 -7.66 -1.65 5.12
C LYS A 14 -6.41 -0.92 4.63
N LYS A 15 -5.93 0.03 5.43
CA LYS A 15 -4.71 0.80 5.11
C LYS A 15 -3.44 0.14 5.63
N ILE A 16 -3.54 -0.67 6.67
CA ILE A 16 -2.45 -1.50 7.19
C ILE A 16 -2.97 -2.94 7.23
N VAL A 17 -2.20 -3.84 6.62
CA VAL A 17 -2.46 -5.27 6.62
C VAL A 17 -1.22 -5.96 7.15
N LYS A 18 -1.33 -6.68 8.25
CA LYS A 18 -0.24 -7.50 8.82
C LYS A 18 -0.48 -8.96 8.43
N ILE A 19 0.53 -9.62 7.87
CA ILE A 19 0.48 -11.00 7.38
C ILE A 19 1.76 -11.74 7.71
N LYS A 20 1.73 -13.06 7.64
CA LYS A 20 2.91 -13.92 7.71
C LYS A 20 3.57 -14.03 6.33
N THR A 21 4.85 -14.39 6.32
CA THR A 21 5.58 -14.70 5.09
C THR A 21 4.92 -15.84 4.32
N GLY A 22 4.80 -15.67 3.00
CA GLY A 22 4.16 -16.62 2.09
C GLY A 22 2.65 -16.40 1.90
N GLU A 23 2.02 -15.51 2.67
CA GLU A 23 0.60 -15.18 2.50
C GLU A 23 0.36 -14.26 1.30
N THR A 24 -0.89 -14.21 0.85
CA THR A 24 -1.33 -13.40 -0.30
C THR A 24 -2.32 -12.34 0.16
N VAL A 25 -2.13 -11.09 -0.28
CA VAL A 25 -3.15 -10.04 -0.14
C VAL A 25 -3.91 -9.92 -1.45
N PHE A 26 -5.24 -9.89 -1.34
CA PHE A 26 -6.15 -9.68 -2.46
C PHE A 26 -6.77 -8.28 -2.37
N TRP A 27 -6.66 -7.51 -3.45
CA TRP A 27 -7.34 -6.22 -3.61
C TRP A 27 -8.48 -6.35 -4.60
N LYS A 28 -9.71 -6.38 -4.08
CA LYS A 28 -10.92 -6.35 -4.88
C LYS A 28 -11.14 -4.96 -5.49
N SER A 29 -11.36 -4.90 -6.80
CA SER A 29 -11.76 -3.73 -7.57
C SER A 29 -13.25 -3.45 -7.42
N THR A 30 -13.68 -3.11 -6.20
CA THR A 30 -15.08 -2.81 -5.88
C THR A 30 -15.63 -1.61 -6.65
N ASN A 31 -14.83 -0.56 -6.83
CA ASN A 31 -15.15 0.56 -7.71
C ASN A 31 -14.07 0.69 -8.81
N PRO A 32 -14.46 1.09 -10.04
CA PRO A 32 -13.52 1.32 -11.12
C PRO A 32 -12.65 2.56 -10.85
N GLY A 33 -11.52 2.68 -11.56
CA GLY A 33 -10.59 3.80 -11.44
C GLY A 33 -9.49 3.61 -10.41
N HIS A 34 -9.34 2.40 -9.87
CA HIS A 34 -8.32 2.07 -8.89
C HIS A 34 -7.36 1.00 -9.39
N ASN A 35 -6.14 1.05 -8.85
CA ASN A 35 -5.09 0.05 -9.03
C ASN A 35 -4.23 0.01 -7.77
N VAL A 36 -3.31 -0.96 -7.71
CA VAL A 36 -2.27 -1.06 -6.68
C VAL A 36 -0.92 -0.92 -7.36
N GLU A 37 -0.09 -0.01 -6.88
CA GLU A 37 1.30 0.16 -7.34
C GLU A 37 2.20 0.30 -6.12
N PHE A 38 3.25 -0.52 -6.08
CA PHE A 38 4.29 -0.38 -5.06
C PHE A 38 5.05 0.93 -5.29
N ILE A 39 5.21 1.69 -4.21
CA ILE A 39 5.95 2.95 -4.25
C ILE A 39 7.41 2.59 -4.51
N LYS A 40 8.06 3.32 -5.43
CA LYS A 40 9.48 3.12 -5.72
C LYS A 40 10.31 3.16 -4.43
N ASN A 41 11.11 2.12 -4.20
CA ASN A 41 11.93 1.90 -3.00
C ASN A 41 11.12 1.67 -1.70
N GLY A 42 9.80 1.50 -1.81
CA GLY A 42 8.89 1.27 -0.68
C GLY A 42 8.64 -0.20 -0.40
N PHE A 43 9.60 -1.07 -0.64
CA PHE A 43 9.49 -2.52 -0.46
C PHE A 43 10.86 -3.11 -0.13
N PRO A 44 10.94 -4.32 0.45
CA PRO A 44 12.19 -4.98 0.80
C PRO A 44 13.13 -5.18 -0.40
N ALA A 45 14.42 -5.31 -0.14
CA ALA A 45 15.41 -5.63 -1.17
C ALA A 45 15.09 -6.99 -1.84
N GLY A 46 15.37 -7.11 -3.14
CA GLY A 46 15.07 -8.33 -3.91
C GLY A 46 13.63 -8.47 -4.38
N VAL A 47 12.73 -7.58 -3.98
CA VAL A 47 11.35 -7.54 -4.48
C VAL A 47 11.29 -6.77 -5.80
N GLU A 48 10.54 -7.31 -6.77
CA GLU A 48 10.30 -6.63 -8.04
C GLU A 48 9.26 -5.50 -7.92
N LYS A 49 9.33 -4.55 -8.85
CA LYS A 49 8.29 -3.51 -8.94
C LYS A 49 6.96 -4.16 -9.27
N PHE A 50 5.92 -3.73 -8.57
CA PHE A 50 4.56 -4.21 -8.80
C PHE A 50 3.62 -3.06 -9.17
N LYS A 51 2.82 -3.29 -10.23
CA LYS A 51 1.73 -2.40 -10.63
C LYS A 51 0.61 -3.20 -11.27
N SER A 52 -0.57 -3.18 -10.66
CA SER A 52 -1.75 -3.84 -11.21
C SER A 52 -2.34 -3.06 -12.38
N LYS A 53 -3.15 -3.77 -13.19
CA LYS A 53 -4.03 -3.14 -14.18
C LYS A 53 -5.09 -2.28 -13.48
N MET A 54 -5.53 -1.23 -14.17
CA MET A 54 -6.60 -0.34 -13.70
C MET A 54 -7.95 -1.06 -13.69
N SER A 55 -8.78 -0.84 -12.67
CA SER A 55 -10.15 -1.37 -12.56
C SER A 55 -10.23 -2.91 -12.64
N LYS A 56 -9.19 -3.61 -12.19
CA LYS A 56 -9.14 -5.06 -12.15
C LYS A 56 -8.78 -5.53 -10.74
N ASP A 57 -9.39 -6.65 -10.35
CA ASP A 57 -8.94 -7.40 -9.18
C ASP A 57 -7.46 -7.75 -9.34
N THR A 58 -6.74 -7.74 -8.23
CA THR A 58 -5.33 -8.06 -8.22
C THR A 58 -4.93 -8.70 -6.90
N GLN A 59 -3.87 -9.49 -6.92
CA GLN A 59 -3.27 -10.07 -5.74
C GLN A 59 -1.76 -10.06 -5.83
N TYR A 60 -1.11 -10.21 -4.68
CA TYR A 60 0.34 -10.34 -4.58
C TYR A 60 0.68 -11.29 -3.45
N LYS A 61 1.60 -12.24 -3.70
CA LYS A 61 2.13 -13.16 -2.70
C LYS A 61 3.38 -12.57 -2.08
N PHE A 62 3.45 -12.54 -0.74
CA PHE A 62 4.47 -11.85 0.01
C PHE A 62 5.50 -12.82 0.59
N ASP A 63 6.51 -13.15 -0.20
CA ASP A 63 7.54 -14.12 0.20
C ASP A 63 8.74 -13.49 0.91
N VAL A 64 8.92 -12.16 0.83
CA VAL A 64 10.03 -11.46 1.51
C VAL A 64 9.49 -10.66 2.70
N PRO A 65 10.01 -10.87 3.94
CA PRO A 65 9.65 -10.08 5.11
C PRO A 65 9.92 -8.58 4.94
N GLY A 66 9.15 -7.76 5.64
CA GLY A 66 9.31 -6.30 5.69
C GLY A 66 8.03 -5.54 5.37
N ILE A 67 8.15 -4.21 5.23
CA ILE A 67 7.03 -3.32 4.94
C ILE A 67 6.97 -3.03 3.43
N TYR A 68 5.77 -3.15 2.85
CA TYR A 68 5.46 -2.84 1.47
C TYR A 68 4.49 -1.66 1.44
N ALA A 69 5.00 -0.51 1.01
CA ALA A 69 4.24 0.71 0.77
C ALA A 69 3.71 0.77 -0.65
N TYR A 70 2.41 0.97 -0.78
CA TYR A 70 1.72 1.02 -2.05
C TYR A 70 0.72 2.17 -2.10
N TRP A 71 0.42 2.60 -3.31
CA TRP A 71 -0.60 3.61 -3.58
C TRP A 71 -1.51 3.20 -4.72
N CYS A 72 -2.62 3.92 -4.90
CA CYS A 72 -3.32 3.95 -6.17
C CYS A 72 -2.71 5.07 -7.03
N THR A 73 -2.23 4.73 -8.22
CA THR A 73 -1.47 5.66 -9.10
C THR A 73 -2.20 6.98 -9.35
N PRO A 74 -3.47 7.02 -9.82
CA PRO A 74 -4.18 8.28 -10.07
C PRO A 74 -4.56 9.03 -8.78
N HIS A 75 -4.66 8.33 -7.65
CA HIS A 75 -5.18 8.90 -6.39
C HIS A 75 -4.11 9.06 -5.31
N LYS A 76 -2.83 8.89 -5.64
CA LYS A 76 -1.71 9.04 -4.70
C LYS A 76 -1.58 10.45 -4.13
N GLY A 77 -2.06 11.48 -4.82
CA GLY A 77 -2.12 12.85 -4.27
C GLY A 77 -3.27 13.05 -3.29
N MET A 78 -4.32 12.23 -3.41
CA MET A 78 -5.55 12.30 -2.63
C MET A 78 -5.50 11.47 -1.34
N GLY A 79 -4.43 10.70 -1.12
CA GLY A 79 -4.27 9.90 0.10
C GLY A 79 -4.53 8.42 -0.03
N MET A 80 -4.74 7.90 -1.24
CA MET A 80 -5.03 6.48 -1.44
C MET A 80 -3.76 5.63 -1.35
N ILE A 81 -3.29 5.39 -0.13
CA ILE A 81 -2.10 4.61 0.19
C ILE A 81 -2.41 3.48 1.17
N GLY A 82 -1.53 2.50 1.23
CA GLY A 82 -1.57 1.46 2.24
C GLY A 82 -0.20 0.82 2.46
N PHE A 83 -0.11 0.02 3.52
CA PHE A 83 1.04 -0.76 3.93
C PHE A 83 0.65 -2.22 4.11
N VAL A 84 1.51 -3.12 3.64
CA VAL A 84 1.51 -4.53 4.06
C VAL A 84 2.75 -4.75 4.91
N VAL A 85 2.60 -5.32 6.10
CA VAL A 85 3.70 -5.71 6.99
C VAL A 85 3.78 -7.22 6.99
N VAL A 86 4.92 -7.76 6.56
CA VAL A 86 5.14 -9.19 6.38
C VAL A 86 6.05 -9.70 7.48
N GLY A 87 5.57 -10.67 8.27
CA GLY A 87 6.31 -11.30 9.35
C GLY A 87 6.64 -10.37 10.52
N ASP A 88 5.85 -9.31 10.71
CA ASP A 88 6.12 -8.22 11.68
C ASP A 88 7.50 -7.54 11.52
N ASP A 89 8.17 -7.75 10.39
CA ASP A 89 9.46 -7.17 10.11
C ASP A 89 9.31 -5.69 9.70
N LYS A 90 10.03 -4.83 10.42
CA LYS A 90 10.10 -3.38 10.21
C LYS A 90 11.53 -2.89 9.91
N SER A 91 12.42 -3.79 9.53
CA SER A 91 13.82 -3.51 9.21
C SER A 91 13.98 -2.39 8.17
N ASN A 92 13.02 -2.25 7.25
CA ASN A 92 13.01 -1.20 6.23
C ASN A 92 12.19 0.05 6.61
N LEU A 93 11.77 0.23 7.87
CA LEU A 93 10.92 1.35 8.30
C LEU A 93 11.51 2.73 7.98
N GLU A 94 12.81 2.92 8.13
CA GLU A 94 13.47 4.20 7.81
C GLU A 94 13.42 4.51 6.31
N ALA A 95 13.50 3.48 5.45
CA ALA A 95 13.26 3.63 4.02
C ALA A 95 11.80 4.03 3.74
N ILE A 96 10.83 3.43 4.45
CA ILE A 96 9.41 3.78 4.33
C ILE A 96 9.12 5.22 4.75
N LYS A 97 9.76 5.71 5.81
CA LYS A 97 9.64 7.11 6.28
C LYS A 97 10.19 8.12 5.28
N SER A 98 11.26 7.76 4.56
CA SER A 98 11.94 8.64 3.59
C SER A 98 11.33 8.62 2.18
N LEU A 99 10.27 7.83 1.94
CA LEU A 99 9.61 7.78 0.64
C LEU A 99 9.01 9.14 0.23
N ARG A 100 8.99 9.39 -1.07
CA ARG A 100 8.40 10.58 -1.67
C ARG A 100 6.88 10.45 -1.80
N TYR A 101 6.16 10.65 -0.71
CA TYR A 101 4.69 10.72 -0.71
C TYR A 101 4.20 12.02 -1.38
N SER A 102 3.07 11.96 -2.07
CA SER A 102 2.49 13.08 -2.81
C SER A 102 1.25 13.65 -2.11
N GLY A 103 1.09 14.98 -2.09
CA GLY A 103 -0.11 15.65 -1.58
C GLY A 103 -0.53 15.18 -0.19
N LYS A 104 -1.82 14.84 -0.04
CA LYS A 104 -2.42 14.36 1.23
C LYS A 104 -1.76 13.08 1.76
N SER A 105 -1.15 12.27 0.90
CA SER A 105 -0.47 11.05 1.32
C SER A 105 0.71 11.30 2.25
N LYS A 106 1.33 12.49 2.26
CA LYS A 106 2.39 12.81 3.24
C LYS A 106 1.87 12.72 4.67
N LYS A 107 0.72 13.35 4.93
CA LYS A 107 0.07 13.35 6.25
C LYS A 107 -0.43 11.95 6.62
N ILE A 108 -1.13 11.29 5.69
CA ILE A 108 -1.67 9.95 5.94
C ILE A 108 -0.54 8.93 6.16
N ALA A 109 0.58 9.02 5.42
CA ALA A 109 1.71 8.13 5.62
C ALA A 109 2.29 8.29 7.03
N ALA A 110 2.49 9.53 7.50
CA ALA A 110 2.96 9.77 8.87
C ALA A 110 2.01 9.18 9.93
N GLU A 111 0.70 9.37 9.76
CA GLU A 111 -0.33 8.81 10.66
C GLU A 111 -0.37 7.27 10.65
N LEU A 112 -0.17 6.65 9.49
CA LEU A 112 -0.15 5.19 9.37
C LEU A 112 1.17 4.60 9.89
N ILE A 113 2.29 5.27 9.63
CA ILE A 113 3.63 4.86 10.10
C ILE A 113 3.69 4.85 11.63
N SER A 114 3.03 5.79 12.32
CA SER A 114 2.97 5.80 13.79
C SER A 114 2.17 4.64 14.38
N GLN A 115 1.39 3.92 13.56
CA GLN A 115 0.59 2.76 13.97
C GLN A 115 1.27 1.41 13.64
N LEU A 116 2.37 1.42 12.89
CA LEU A 116 3.07 0.19 12.49
C LEU A 116 3.74 -0.44 13.70
#